data_AF-A0A1I6GXG7-F1
#
_entry.id   AF-A0A1I6GXG7-F1
#
_cell.length_a   1.000
_cell.length_b   1.000
_cell.length_c   1.000
_cell.angle_alpha   90.00
_cell.angle_beta   90.00
_cell.angle_gamma   90.00
#
_symmetry.space_group_name_H-M   'P 1'
#
loop_
_entity.id
_entity.type
_entity.pdbx_description
1 polymer ?
#
loop_
_entity_poly.entity_id
_entity_poly.type
_entity_poly.pdbx_seq_one_letter_code
_entity_poly.pdbx_strand_id
1 'polypeptide(L)'
;MIRAFGIVLIATLAGCAATPPTPEEAAARCEERARAAQAPTGGVSVGVNSNSGVSTGINIGLSGDFLRGRDPQEVYESCVIELTGETPIRPARLRSL
;
A
#
# COMPACT_ATOMS: atom_id res chain seq x y z
N MET A 1 39.25 -1.57 41.69
CA MET A 1 37.80 -1.85 41.57
C MET A 1 37.46 -1.76 40.08
N ILE A 2 37.45 -2.91 39.42
CA ILE A 2 37.55 -3.05 37.97
C ILE A 2 36.15 -3.00 37.33
N ARG A 3 36.07 -2.20 36.28
CA ARG A 3 34.96 -1.97 35.36
C ARG A 3 34.35 -3.27 34.84
N ALA A 4 33.05 -3.46 35.03
CA ALA A 4 32.26 -4.42 34.25
C ALA A 4 30.76 -4.25 34.52
N PHE A 5 30.11 -3.26 33.91
CA PHE A 5 28.65 -3.34 33.66
C PHE A 5 28.31 -2.59 32.36
N GLY A 6 29.15 -2.83 31.34
CA GLY A 6 28.83 -2.58 29.95
C GLY A 6 28.61 -3.92 29.26
N ILE A 7 27.44 -4.52 29.46
CA ILE A 7 26.97 -5.68 28.71
C ILE A 7 25.59 -5.26 28.20
N VAL A 8 25.56 -4.53 27.09
CA VAL A 8 25.21 -5.08 25.77
C VAL A 8 23.89 -5.85 25.87
N LEU A 9 22.80 -5.08 25.93
CA LEU A 9 21.44 -5.55 25.68
C LEU A 9 21.01 -5.00 24.31
N ILE A 10 21.81 -5.34 23.28
CA ILE A 10 21.41 -5.16 21.87
C ILE A 10 20.54 -6.38 21.54
N ALA A 11 19.30 -6.34 22.03
CA ALA A 11 18.27 -7.28 21.63
C ALA A 11 17.91 -6.99 20.17
N THR A 12 18.54 -7.75 19.28
CA THR A 12 18.05 -8.21 17.98
C THR A 12 16.67 -7.67 17.56
N LEU A 13 16.63 -6.53 16.86
CA LEU A 13 15.54 -6.24 15.93
C LEU A 13 15.73 -7.13 14.70
N ALA A 14 15.48 -8.43 14.85
CA ALA A 14 15.14 -9.28 13.71
C ALA A 14 13.71 -8.93 13.31
N GLY A 15 13.52 -7.71 12.79
CA GLY A 15 12.29 -7.32 12.13
C GLY A 15 12.06 -8.29 10.98
N CYS A 16 10.82 -8.75 10.83
CA CYS A 16 10.39 -9.65 9.77
C CYS A 16 11.09 -9.29 8.45
N ALA A 17 11.98 -10.15 7.96
CA ALA A 17 12.53 -9.98 6.63
C ALA A 17 11.33 -9.92 5.68
N ALA A 18 11.12 -8.77 5.04
CA ALA A 18 10.08 -8.61 4.05
C ALA A 18 10.44 -9.54 2.89
N THR A 19 9.90 -10.76 2.91
CA THR A 19 9.96 -11.63 1.74
C THR A 19 9.36 -10.84 0.60
N PRO A 20 10.04 -10.74 -0.56
CA PRO A 20 9.46 -10.08 -1.71
C PRO A 20 8.10 -10.74 -2.02
N PRO A 21 7.05 -9.94 -2.28
CA PRO A 21 5.73 -10.49 -2.58
C PRO A 21 5.82 -11.37 -3.82
N THR A 22 4.92 -12.36 -3.94
CA THR A 22 4.86 -13.14 -5.17
C THR A 22 4.51 -12.22 -6.35
N PRO A 23 4.88 -12.57 -7.60
CA PRO A 23 4.54 -11.76 -8.77
C PRO A 23 3.03 -11.46 -8.88
N GLU A 24 2.18 -12.41 -8.46
CA GLU A 24 0.71 -12.22 -8.44
C GLU A 24 0.27 -11.22 -7.37
N GLU A 25 0.85 -11.28 -6.17
CA GLU A 25 0.57 -10.33 -5.10
C GLU A 25 1.04 -8.92 -5.46
N ALA A 26 2.24 -8.81 -6.05
CA ALA A 26 2.77 -7.56 -6.55
C ALA A 26 1.84 -6.96 -7.62
N ALA A 27 1.42 -7.77 -8.60
CA ALA A 27 0.48 -7.36 -9.63
C ALA A 27 -0.84 -6.86 -9.02
N ALA A 28 -1.43 -7.59 -8.07
CA ALA A 28 -2.69 -7.20 -7.44
C ALA A 28 -2.57 -5.86 -6.68
N ARG A 29 -1.48 -5.66 -5.93
CA ARG A 29 -1.22 -4.41 -5.20
C ARG A 29 -1.02 -3.24 -6.16
N CYS A 30 -0.25 -3.43 -7.21
CA CYS A 30 0.02 -2.39 -8.20
C CYS A 30 -1.20 -2.08 -9.08
N GLU A 31 -2.09 -3.06 -9.35
CA GLU A 31 -3.38 -2.83 -10.00
C GLU A 31 -4.30 -1.92 -9.15
N GLU A 32 -4.28 -2.06 -7.82
CA GLU A 32 -5.02 -1.13 -6.93
C GLU A 32 -4.48 0.30 -7.05
N ARG A 33 -3.16 0.47 -7.07
CA ARG A 33 -2.53 1.79 -7.24
C ARG A 33 -2.86 2.42 -8.59
N ALA A 34 -2.80 1.65 -9.68
CA ALA A 34 -3.18 2.09 -11.01
C ALA A 34 -4.67 2.46 -11.10
N ARG A 35 -5.55 1.74 -10.40
CA ARG A 35 -6.97 2.11 -10.29
C ARG A 35 -7.20 3.40 -9.52
N ALA A 36 -6.41 3.68 -8.49
CA ALA A 36 -6.45 4.95 -7.77
C ALA A 36 -5.85 6.12 -8.57
N ALA A 37 -5.03 5.86 -9.60
CA ALA A 37 -4.51 6.87 -10.51
C ALA A 37 -5.53 7.27 -11.60
N GLN A 38 -6.49 6.39 -11.93
CA GLN A 38 -7.55 6.67 -12.93
C GLN A 38 -8.60 7.66 -12.42
N ALA A 39 -9.01 7.52 -11.16
CA ALA A 39 -10.10 8.29 -10.59
C ALA A 39 -9.99 8.34 -9.06
N PRO A 40 -10.65 9.32 -8.41
CA PRO A 40 -10.80 9.35 -6.97
C PRO A 40 -11.40 8.05 -6.43
N THR A 41 -10.90 7.61 -5.28
CA THR A 41 -11.52 6.50 -4.55
C THR A 41 -12.61 7.04 -3.63
N GLY A 42 -13.67 6.27 -3.45
CA GLY A 42 -14.78 6.62 -2.56
C GLY A 42 -15.03 5.50 -1.57
N GLY A 43 -15.41 5.84 -0.36
CA GLY A 43 -15.81 4.89 0.68
C GLY A 43 -16.88 5.48 1.57
N VAL A 44 -17.79 4.63 2.04
CA VAL A 44 -18.76 4.98 3.08
C VAL A 44 -18.45 4.14 4.31
N SER A 45 -18.46 4.75 5.48
CA SER A 45 -18.30 4.07 6.76
C SER A 45 -19.58 4.20 7.58
N VAL A 46 -19.92 3.11 8.27
CA VAL A 46 -21.04 3.08 9.22
C VAL A 46 -20.51 2.47 10.51
N GLY A 47 -20.69 3.16 11.62
CA GLY A 47 -20.27 2.74 12.95
C GLY A 47 -21.44 2.71 13.91
N VAL A 48 -21.36 1.85 14.91
CA VAL A 48 -22.31 1.80 16.03
C VAL A 48 -21.54 1.83 17.34
N ASN A 49 -22.00 2.63 18.29
CA ASN A 49 -21.37 2.81 19.58
C ASN A 49 -22.43 2.88 20.69
N SER A 50 -22.19 2.20 21.81
CA SER A 50 -23.15 2.12 22.92
C SER A 50 -23.37 3.46 23.65
N ASN A 51 -22.45 4.41 23.55
CA ASN A 51 -22.51 5.71 24.19
C ASN A 51 -22.99 6.82 23.24
N SER A 52 -22.57 6.77 21.97
CA SER A 52 -22.85 7.83 20.97
C SER A 52 -23.84 7.42 19.87
N GLY A 53 -24.30 6.18 19.84
CA GLY A 53 -25.29 5.70 18.86
C GLY A 53 -24.68 5.36 17.50
N VAL A 54 -25.46 5.58 16.43
CA VAL A 54 -25.06 5.29 15.04
C VAL A 54 -24.27 6.47 14.46
N SER A 55 -23.16 6.18 13.78
CA SER A 55 -22.36 7.15 13.04
C SER A 55 -22.21 6.74 11.58
N THR A 56 -22.16 7.72 10.68
CA THR A 56 -21.89 7.51 9.25
C THR A 56 -20.80 8.47 8.79
N GLY A 57 -20.02 8.06 7.80
CA GLY A 57 -18.95 8.87 7.22
C GLY A 57 -18.79 8.60 5.73
N ILE A 58 -18.31 9.60 5.01
CA ILE A 58 -17.94 9.50 3.60
C ILE A 58 -16.47 9.87 3.49
N ASN A 59 -15.72 9.08 2.73
CA ASN A 59 -14.30 9.29 2.49
C ASN A 59 -14.05 9.36 0.99
N ILE A 60 -13.25 10.32 0.58
CA ILE A 60 -12.80 10.49 -0.80
C ILE A 60 -11.28 10.48 -0.78
N GLY A 61 -10.67 9.54 -1.49
CA GLY A 61 -9.22 9.44 -1.63
C GLY A 61 -8.76 9.99 -2.98
N LEU A 62 -7.76 10.88 -2.94
CA LEU A 62 -7.08 11.38 -4.13
C LEU A 62 -5.65 10.85 -4.11
N SER A 63 -5.26 10.07 -5.11
CA SER A 63 -3.88 9.61 -5.21
C SER A 63 -2.99 10.72 -5.75
N GLY A 64 -1.72 10.75 -5.33
CA GLY A 64 -0.75 11.70 -5.89
C GLY A 64 -0.46 11.45 -7.38
N ASP A 65 -0.68 10.22 -7.86
CA ASP A 65 -0.58 9.88 -9.28
C ASP A 65 -1.76 10.46 -10.07
N PHE A 66 -2.98 10.41 -9.52
CA PHE A 66 -4.17 11.06 -10.09
C PHE A 66 -4.03 12.58 -10.17
N LEU A 67 -3.57 13.22 -9.09
CA LEU A 67 -3.37 14.67 -9.05
C LEU A 67 -2.32 15.16 -10.06
N ARG A 68 -1.33 14.32 -10.37
CA ARG A 68 -0.31 14.59 -11.37
C ARG A 68 -0.74 14.19 -12.79
N GLY A 69 -1.91 13.59 -12.96
CA GLY A 69 -2.40 13.10 -14.26
C GLY A 69 -1.49 12.04 -14.88
N ARG A 70 -0.86 11.19 -14.06
CA ARG A 70 0.00 10.12 -14.57
C ARG A 70 -0.83 9.05 -15.28
N ASP A 71 -0.25 8.48 -16.32
CA ASP A 71 -0.85 7.35 -17.00
C ASP A 71 -0.97 6.14 -16.06
N PRO A 72 -2.17 5.54 -15.91
CA PRO A 72 -2.38 4.41 -15.00
C PRO A 72 -1.57 3.16 -15.35
N GLN A 73 -1.30 2.92 -16.63
CA GLN A 73 -0.53 1.77 -17.09
C GLN A 73 0.96 1.95 -16.75
N GLU A 74 1.50 3.17 -16.92
CA GLU A 74 2.85 3.52 -16.46
C GLU A 74 3.00 3.40 -14.93
N VAL A 75 1.98 3.82 -14.16
CA VAL A 75 1.96 3.69 -12.69
C VAL A 75 2.01 2.22 -12.26
N TYR A 76 1.29 1.34 -12.96
CA TYR A 76 1.32 -0.10 -12.71
C TYR A 76 2.71 -0.68 -12.96
N GLU A 77 3.28 -0.42 -14.13
CA GLU A 77 4.60 -0.93 -14.53
C GLU A 77 5.70 -0.47 -13.57
N SER A 78 5.72 0.84 -13.27
CA SER A 78 6.67 1.41 -12.31
C SER A 78 6.56 0.73 -10.95
N CYS A 79 5.33 0.52 -10.45
CA CYS A 79 5.09 -0.11 -9.16
C CYS A 79 5.58 -1.57 -9.12
N VAL A 80 5.35 -2.36 -10.17
CA VAL A 80 5.78 -3.76 -10.19
C VAL A 80 7.30 -3.85 -10.24
N ILE A 81 7.95 -3.03 -11.06
CA ILE A 81 9.42 -2.98 -11.16
C ILE A 81 10.04 -2.53 -9.83
N GLU A 82 9.48 -1.51 -9.18
CA GLU A 82 9.95 -1.05 -7.87
C GLU A 82 9.81 -2.12 -6.78
N LEU A 83 8.74 -2.93 -6.83
CA LEU A 83 8.41 -3.90 -5.79
C LEU A 83 9.11 -5.26 -5.98
N THR A 84 9.34 -5.67 -7.23
CA THR A 84 9.83 -7.02 -7.58
C THR A 84 11.16 -7.01 -8.35
N GLY A 85 11.53 -5.89 -8.98
CA GLY A 85 12.67 -5.82 -9.91
C GLY A 85 12.40 -6.41 -11.30
N GLU A 86 11.19 -6.94 -11.54
CA GLU A 86 10.81 -7.62 -12.78
C GLU A 86 9.70 -6.87 -13.52
N THR A 87 9.52 -7.19 -14.80
CA THR A 87 8.38 -6.69 -15.58
C THR A 87 7.07 -7.37 -15.18
N PRO A 88 5.91 -6.70 -15.31
CA PRO A 88 4.63 -7.30 -14.96
C PRO A 88 4.32 -8.59 -15.72
N ILE A 89 3.78 -9.58 -15.00
CA ILE A 89 3.36 -10.86 -15.57
C ILE A 89 2.07 -10.78 -16.41
N ARG A 90 1.31 -9.69 -16.30
CA ARG A 90 0.04 -9.47 -17.02
C ARG A 90 -0.24 -7.95 -17.17
N PRO A 91 -1.07 -7.54 -18.14
CA PRO A 91 -1.53 -6.15 -18.23
C PRO A 91 -2.41 -5.78 -17.03
N ALA A 92 -2.42 -4.48 -16.70
CA ALA A 92 -3.18 -3.98 -15.56
C ALA A 92 -4.69 -4.10 -15.81
N ARG A 93 -5.43 -4.65 -14.84
CA ARG A 93 -6.90 -4.59 -14.87
C ARG A 93 -7.42 -3.26 -14.32
N LEU A 94 -7.62 -2.33 -15.23
CA LEU A 94 -8.16 -1.00 -14.98
C LEU A 94 -9.70 -1.01 -14.85
N ARG A 95 -10.29 0.08 -14.37
CA ARG A 95 -11.76 0.19 -14.24
C ARG A 95 -12.32 0.52 -15.63
N SER A 96 -13.39 -0.16 -16.03
CA SER A 96 -14.16 0.24 -17.21
C SER A 96 -14.98 1.46 -16.84
N LEU A 97 -14.66 2.61 -17.43
CA LEU A 97 -15.39 3.87 -17.28
C LEU A 97 -16.52 3.99 -18.30
#